data_AF-A0AA49IZ44-F1
#
_entry.id   AF-A0AA49IZ44-F1
#
_cell.length_a   1.000
_cell.length_b   1.000
_cell.length_c   1.000
_cell.angle_alpha   90.00
_cell.angle_beta   90.00
_cell.angle_gamma   90.00
#
_symmetry.space_group_name_H-M   'P 1'
#
loop_
_entity.id
_entity.type
_entity.pdbx_description
1 polymer ?
#
loop_
_entity_poly.entity_id
_entity_poly.type
_entity_poly.pdbx_seq_one_letter_code
_entity_poly.pdbx_strand_id
1 'polypeptide(L)' 'MKNAVIAACLLLGACSNLHTYVKPGTDSVAAQSDIEACKSAMAPYASGDDAKEAFDKCMAGKGYEKKVEKYRF' A
#
# COMPACT_ATOMS: atom_id res chain seq x y z
N MET A 1 -12.39 -13.71 -13.68
CA MET A 1 -12.05 -13.28 -12.31
C MET A 1 -11.29 -11.97 -12.43
N LYS A 2 -11.85 -10.84 -11.96
CA LYS A 2 -11.27 -9.50 -12.12
C LYS A 2 -10.45 -9.19 -10.87
N ASN A 3 -9.13 -9.12 -11.01
CA ASN A 3 -8.23 -8.75 -9.91
C ASN A 3 -8.23 -7.22 -9.80
N ALA A 4 -8.65 -6.65 -8.66
CA ALA A 4 -8.50 -5.23 -8.42
C ALA A 4 -7.04 -4.92 -8.05
N VAL A 5 -6.38 -4.11 -8.87
CA VAL A 5 -5.04 -3.57 -8.57
C VAL A 5 -5.23 -2.11 -8.21
N ILE A 6 -5.09 -1.75 -6.93
CA ILE A 6 -5.10 -0.34 -6.51
C ILE A 6 -3.65 0.11 -6.31
N ALA A 7 -3.19 0.98 -7.21
CA ALA A 7 -1.95 1.71 -7.06
C ALA A 7 -2.19 2.89 -6.10
N ALA A 8 -1.80 2.72 -4.84
CA ALA A 8 -1.67 3.85 -3.93
C ALA A 8 -0.36 4.59 -4.26
N CYS A 9 -0.41 5.52 -5.21
CA CYS A 9 0.73 6.38 -5.56
C CYS A 9 1.03 7.37 -4.42
N LEU A 10 1.73 6.90 -3.38
CA LEU A 10 2.41 7.78 -2.43
C LEU A 10 3.66 8.33 -3.14
N LEU A 11 3.50 9.47 -3.80
CA LEU A 11 4.58 10.23 -4.44
C LEU A 11 5.45 10.91 -3.36
N LEU A 12 6.25 10.11 -2.66
CA LEU A 12 7.36 10.62 -1.86
C LEU A 12 8.59 10.68 -2.78
N GLY A 13 9.08 11.90 -2.99
CA GLY A 13 10.09 12.24 -3.99
C GLY A 13 11.32 11.34 -3.94
N ALA A 14 11.79 10.97 -5.13
CA ALA A 14 13.03 10.26 -5.41
C ALA A 14 13.13 8.79 -4.95
N CYS A 15 12.33 7.89 -5.55
CA CYS A 15 12.71 6.48 -5.76
C CYS A 15 11.80 5.83 -6.81
N SER A 16 12.40 5.28 -7.86
CA SER A 16 11.79 4.68 -9.05
C SER A 16 11.00 3.39 -8.79
N ASN A 17 10.32 3.23 -7.66
CA ASN A 17 9.62 1.99 -7.30
C ASN A 17 8.15 2.27 -6.96
N LEU A 18 7.24 1.68 -7.74
CA LEU A 18 5.81 1.67 -7.47
C LEU A 18 5.52 0.59 -6.42
N HIS A 19 4.93 1.00 -5.30
CA HIS A 19 4.43 0.08 -4.28
C HIS A 19 2.93 -0.15 -4.51
N THR A 20 2.57 -1.34 -4.93
CA THR A 20 1.18 -1.79 -5.12
C THR A 20 0.81 -2.81 -4.05
N TYR A 21 -0.45 -2.78 -3.60
CA TYR A 21 -0.99 -3.77 -2.67
C TYR A 21 -2.12 -4.52 -3.36
N VAL A 22 -2.04 -5.85 -3.37
CA VAL A 22 -2.94 -6.69 -4.14
C VAL A 22 -3.55 -7.76 -3.25
N LYS A 23 -4.88 -7.88 -3.28
CA LYS A 23 -5.61 -8.95 -2.60
C LYS A 23 -6.62 -9.58 -3.58
N PRO A 24 -6.51 -10.88 -3.88
CA PRO A 24 -7.42 -11.55 -4.82
C PRO A 24 -8.87 -11.47 -4.33
N GLY A 25 -9.80 -11.13 -5.23
CA GLY A 25 -11.23 -11.12 -4.92
C GLY A 25 -11.72 -9.92 -4.09
N THR A 26 -10.85 -8.96 -3.76
CA THR A 26 -11.27 -7.71 -3.13
C THR A 26 -11.72 -6.69 -4.17
N ASP A 27 -12.87 -6.06 -3.93
CA ASP A 27 -13.35 -4.95 -4.75
C ASP A 27 -12.62 -3.63 -4.43
N SER A 28 -12.73 -2.66 -5.33
CA SER A 28 -11.95 -1.44 -5.24
C SER A 28 -12.35 -0.54 -4.06
N VAL A 29 -13.61 -0.61 -3.62
CA VAL A 29 -14.13 0.22 -2.52
C VAL A 29 -13.60 -0.32 -1.19
N ALA A 30 -13.66 -1.64 -1.00
CA ALA A 30 -13.10 -2.32 0.15
C ALA A 30 -11.58 -2.10 0.26
N ALA A 31 -10.86 -2.18 -0.88
CA ALA A 31 -9.43 -1.91 -0.89
C ALA A 31 -9.10 -0.45 -0.54
N GLN A 32 -9.89 0.51 -0.98
CA GLN A 32 -9.68 1.91 -0.61
C GLN A 32 -9.97 2.15 0.88
N SER A 33 -11.03 1.55 1.43
CA SER A 33 -11.33 1.62 2.86
C SER A 33 -10.22 1.00 3.71
N ASP A 34 -9.67 -0.14 3.29
CA ASP A 34 -8.55 -0.79 3.96
C ASP A 34 -7.28 0.08 3.97
N ILE A 35 -6.98 0.75 2.84
CA ILE A 35 -5.86 1.69 2.73
C ILE A 35 -6.05 2.87 3.67
N GLU A 36 -7.25 3.47 3.71
CA GLU A 36 -7.53 4.60 4.62
C GLU A 36 -7.42 4.19 6.08
N ALA A 37 -7.92 3.02 6.44
CA ALA A 37 -7.73 2.45 7.77
C ALA A 37 -6.25 2.28 8.10
N CYS A 38 -5.44 1.77 7.17
CA CYS A 38 -4.00 1.57 7.39
C CYS A 38 -3.17 2.87 7.36
N LYS A 39 -3.64 3.94 6.70
CA LYS A 39 -3.02 5.26 6.79
C LYS A 39 -3.06 5.82 8.21
N SER A 40 -4.10 5.50 8.99
CA SER A 40 -4.16 5.92 10.39
C SER A 40 -3.03 5.30 11.24
N ALA A 41 -2.50 4.13 10.84
CA ALA A 41 -1.36 3.50 11.49
C ALA A 41 -0.03 4.23 11.21
N MET A 42 0.02 5.13 10.22
CA MET A 42 1.19 5.96 9.92
C MET A 42 1.27 7.20 10.82
N ALA A 43 0.13 7.68 11.33
CA ALA A 43 0.01 8.93 12.09
C ALA A 43 0.95 9.09 13.30
N PRO A 44 1.30 8.03 14.07
CA PRO A 44 2.19 8.18 15.23
C PRO A 44 3.68 8.23 14.88
N TYR A 45 4.07 7.98 13.62
CA TYR A 45 5.48 7.88 13.23
C TYR A 45 5.99 9.18 12.60
N ALA A 46 7.08 9.71 13.16
CA ALA A 46 7.74 10.92 12.66
C ALA A 46 8.69 10.63 11.48
N SER A 47 9.16 9.39 11.33
CA SER A 47 10.02 8.96 10.24
C SER A 47 9.20 8.34 9.11
N GLY A 48 9.57 8.62 7.85
CA GLY A 48 8.90 8.06 6.68
C GLY A 48 9.06 6.54 6.56
N ASP A 49 10.16 5.98 7.08
CA ASP A 49 10.44 4.54 7.02
C ASP A 49 9.63 3.76 8.05
N ASP A 50 9.53 4.24 9.30
CA ASP A 50 8.71 3.58 10.33
C ASP A 50 7.21 3.68 9.97
N ALA A 51 6.78 4.83 9.41
CA ALA A 51 5.43 5.00 8.90
C ALA A 51 5.11 4.01 7.76
N LYS A 52 6.07 3.79 6.85
CA LYS A 52 5.94 2.84 5.75
C LYS A 52 5.86 1.40 6.27
N GLU A 53 6.72 1.03 7.22
CA GLU A 53 6.72 -0.31 7.81
C GLU A 53 5.40 -0.58 8.57
N ALA A 54 4.89 0.40 9.31
CA ALA A 54 3.60 0.28 9.99
C ALA A 54 2.43 0.10 8.99
N PHE A 55 2.45 0.85 7.90
CA PHE A 55 1.47 0.69 6.82
C PHE A 55 1.57 -0.70 6.16
N ASP A 56 2.78 -1.14 5.83
CA ASP A 56 3.05 -2.46 5.23
C ASP A 56 2.50 -3.59 6.12
N LYS A 57 2.78 -3.53 7.42
CA LYS A 57 2.28 -4.51 8.41
C LYS A 57 0.76 -4.51 8.49
N CYS A 58 0.13 -3.33 8.46
CA CYS A 58 -1.32 -3.23 8.48
C CYS A 58 -1.96 -3.85 7.22
N MET A 59 -1.42 -3.56 6.04
CA MET A 59 -1.90 -4.14 4.78
C MET A 59 -1.68 -5.66 4.72
N ALA A 60 -0.53 -6.14 5.17
CA ALA A 60 -0.24 -7.56 5.26
C ALA A 60 -1.21 -8.28 6.21
N GLY A 61 -1.51 -7.70 7.38
CA GLY A 61 -2.51 -8.23 8.32
C GLY A 61 -3.92 -8.33 7.75
N LYS A 62 -4.25 -7.49 6.76
CA LYS A 62 -5.52 -7.54 6.00
C LYS A 62 -5.50 -8.52 4.82
N GLY A 63 -4.39 -9.22 4.60
CA GLY A 63 -4.20 -10.20 3.54
C GLY A 63 -3.83 -9.60 2.19
N TYR A 64 -3.29 -8.37 2.16
CA TYR A 64 -2.73 -7.80 0.93
C TYR A 64 -1.27 -8.21 0.77
N GLU A 65 -0.93 -8.61 -0.44
CA GLU A 65 0.45 -8.82 -0.86
C GLU A 65 1.02 -7.50 -1.38
N LYS A 66 2.18 -7.11 -0.84
CA LYS A 66 2.93 -5.95 -1.33
C LYS A 66 3.73 -6.34 -2.56
N LYS A 67 3.47 -5.67 -3.67
CA LYS A 67 4.26 -5.74 -4.90
C LYS A 67 5.06 -4.47 -5.06
N VAL A 68 6.34 -4.64 -5.36
CA VAL A 68 7.25 -3.52 -5.63
C VAL A 68 7.68 -3.63 -7.07
N GLU A 69 7.05 -2.86 -7.93
CA GLU A 69 7.45 -2.75 -9.32
C GLU A 69 8.52 -1.66 -9.44
N LYS A 70 9.74 -2.06 -9.78
CA LYS A 70 10.78 -1.09 -10.12
C LYS A 70 10.44 -0.52 -11.50
N TYR A 71 10.26 0.79 -11.62
CA TYR A 71 10.32 1.49 -12.89
C TYR A 71 11.73 1.29 -13.46
N ARG A 72 11.87 0.30 -14.35
CA ARG A 72 12.95 0.29 -15.32
C ARG A 72 12.60 1.33 -16.37
N PHE A 73 13.35 2.43 -16.39
CA PHE A 73 13.57 3.17 -17.62
C PHE A 73 14.36 2.29 -18.60
#